data_AF-A0A382W3T7-F1
#
_entry.id   AF-A0A382W3T7-F1
#
_cell.length_a   1.000
_cell.length_b   1.000
_cell.length_c   1.000
_cell.angle_alpha   90.00
_cell.angle_beta   90.00
_cell.angle_gamma   90.00
#
_symmetry.space_group_name_H-M   'P 1'
#
loop_
_entity.id
_entity.type
_entity.pdbx_description
1 polymer ?
#
loop_
_entity_poly.entity_id
_entity_poly.type
_entity_poly.pdbx_seq_one_letter_code
_entity_poly.pdbx_strand_id
1 'polypeptide(L)'
;MSHHISPLDGRYYDSVKELPEYFSESALMHYRLKVEIEYLIALGNEKSINELSPFSNNQQSQLRKVYKNFNTSSAEKVKEIETATNHDVKAIEYYIQSKVKKSLHPWIHFALTSEDVNNLSYSL
;
A
#
# COMPACT_ATOMS: atom_id res chain seq x y z
N MET A 1 -16.94 -15.83 24.10
CA MET A 1 -15.89 -16.81 23.73
C MET A 1 -15.23 -16.31 22.47
N SER A 2 -13.90 -16.37 22.38
CA SER A 2 -13.21 -16.09 21.11
C SER A 2 -13.60 -17.17 20.09
N HIS A 3 -13.92 -16.76 18.86
CA HIS A 3 -14.31 -17.65 17.76
C HIS A 3 -13.19 -17.82 16.72
N HIS A 4 -11.95 -17.42 17.05
CA HIS A 4 -10.82 -17.58 16.14
C HIS A 4 -10.42 -19.06 16.00
N ILE A 5 -10.20 -19.51 14.76
CA ILE A 5 -9.78 -20.88 14.44
C ILE A 5 -8.30 -21.08 14.82
N SER A 6 -7.45 -20.12 14.46
CA SER A 6 -6.04 -20.13 14.81
C SER A 6 -5.84 -19.73 16.27
N PRO A 7 -5.01 -20.45 17.05
CA PRO A 7 -4.73 -20.05 18.42
C PRO A 7 -3.84 -18.81 18.51
N LEU A 8 -3.13 -18.44 17.43
CA LEU A 8 -2.30 -17.22 17.38
C LEU A 8 -3.13 -15.96 17.53
N ASP A 9 -4.35 -15.95 16.98
CA ASP A 9 -5.30 -14.83 17.07
C ASP A 9 -6.20 -14.92 18.31
N GLY A 10 -6.02 -15.94 19.16
CA GLY A 10 -6.84 -16.21 20.33
C GLY A 10 -5.99 -16.50 21.57
N ARG A 11 -5.85 -17.78 21.91
CA ARG A 11 -5.17 -18.22 23.14
C ARG A 11 -3.75 -17.65 23.31
N TYR A 12 -3.02 -17.48 22.21
CA TYR A 12 -1.63 -17.02 22.22
C TYR A 12 -1.48 -15.56 21.76
N TYR A 13 -2.57 -14.82 21.59
CA TYR A 13 -2.53 -13.44 21.10
C TYR A 13 -1.58 -12.56 21.91
N ASP A 14 -1.65 -12.61 23.25
CA ASP A 14 -0.78 -11.80 24.10
C ASP A 14 0.72 -12.10 23.92
N SER A 15 1.07 -13.31 23.48
CA SER A 15 2.46 -13.71 23.19
C SER A 15 2.97 -13.20 21.83
N VAL A 16 2.06 -12.82 20.92
CA VAL A 16 2.39 -12.40 19.55
C VAL A 16 1.79 -11.05 19.17
N LYS A 17 1.21 -10.30 20.12
CA LYS A 17 0.40 -9.09 19.87
C LYS A 17 1.10 -7.96 19.11
N GLU A 18 2.42 -7.99 19.00
CA GLU A 18 3.24 -7.04 18.23
C GLU A 18 3.37 -7.46 16.75
N LEU A 19 3.25 -8.75 16.45
CA LEU A 19 3.38 -9.28 15.09
C LEU A 19 2.32 -8.79 14.10
N PRO A 20 1.05 -8.53 14.45
CA PRO A 20 0.05 -8.03 13.52
C PRO A 20 0.40 -6.70 12.84
N GLU A 21 1.30 -5.90 13.42
CA GLU A 21 1.81 -4.68 12.78
C GLU A 21 2.67 -4.97 11.52
N TYR A 22 3.14 -6.21 11.38
CA TYR A 22 4.00 -6.68 10.28
C TYR A 22 3.34 -7.82 9.48
N PHE A 23 2.68 -8.75 10.15
CA PHE A 23 2.18 -10.01 9.61
C PHE A 23 0.65 -10.08 9.68
N SER A 24 -0.01 -9.06 9.17
CA SER A 24 -1.46 -9.05 8.95
C SER A 24 -1.78 -8.60 7.54
N GLU A 25 -3.00 -8.85 7.08
CA GLU A 25 -3.47 -8.34 5.78
C GLU A 25 -3.39 -6.80 5.72
N SER A 26 -3.76 -6.13 6.81
CA SER A 26 -3.66 -4.67 6.94
C SER A 26 -2.20 -4.18 6.84
N ALA A 27 -1.27 -4.90 7.50
CA ALA A 27 0.16 -4.60 7.39
C ALA A 27 0.65 -4.79 5.94
N LEU A 28 0.28 -5.88 5.28
CA LEU A 28 0.64 -6.12 3.88
C LEU A 28 0.11 -5.01 2.96
N MET A 29 -1.13 -4.57 3.14
CA MET A 29 -1.68 -3.41 2.39
C MET A 29 -0.88 -2.13 2.64
N HIS A 30 -0.53 -1.86 3.89
CA HIS A 30 0.29 -0.70 4.26
C HIS A 30 1.66 -0.74 3.57
N TYR A 31 2.35 -1.90 3.58
CA TYR A 31 3.65 -2.04 2.92
C TYR A 31 3.54 -1.95 1.40
N ARG A 32 2.50 -2.51 0.77
CA ARG A 32 2.23 -2.35 -0.66
C ARG A 32 2.02 -0.88 -1.05
N LEU A 33 1.24 -0.14 -0.25
CA LEU A 33 1.08 1.31 -0.44
C LEU A 33 2.41 2.05 -0.32
N LYS A 34 3.25 1.67 0.66
CA LYS A 34 4.58 2.27 0.84
C LYS A 34 5.45 2.04 -0.39
N VAL A 35 5.52 0.81 -0.90
CA VAL A 35 6.32 0.48 -2.10
C VAL A 35 5.86 1.29 -3.30
N GLU A 36 4.56 1.29 -3.61
CA GLU A 36 3.99 2.03 -4.73
C GLU A 36 4.25 3.55 -4.66
N ILE A 37 4.06 4.13 -3.47
CA ILE A 37 4.25 5.57 -3.28
C ILE A 37 5.72 5.96 -3.38
N GLU A 38 6.62 5.20 -2.77
CA GLU A 38 8.06 5.49 -2.87
C GLU A 38 8.57 5.24 -4.30
N TYR A 39 8.01 4.25 -5.02
CA TYR A 39 8.30 4.03 -6.43
C TYR A 39 7.84 5.19 -7.31
N LEU A 40 6.63 5.71 -7.11
CA LEU A 40 6.15 6.91 -7.81
C LEU A 40 7.05 8.11 -7.56
N ILE A 41 7.49 8.33 -6.31
CA ILE A 41 8.43 9.40 -5.96
C ILE A 41 9.78 9.19 -6.67
N ALA A 42 10.29 7.95 -6.70
CA ALA A 42 11.52 7.61 -7.40
C ALA A 42 11.43 7.86 -8.91
N LEU A 43 10.32 7.45 -9.55
CA LEU A 43 10.04 7.72 -10.96
C LEU A 43 10.07 9.21 -11.28
N GLY A 44 9.48 10.08 -10.44
CA GLY A 44 9.53 11.52 -10.67
C GLY A 44 10.94 12.12 -10.56
N ASN A 45 11.87 11.44 -9.89
CA ASN A 45 13.27 11.87 -9.79
C ASN A 45 14.15 11.30 -10.92
N GLU A 46 13.62 10.41 -11.76
CA GLU A 46 14.34 9.81 -12.87
C GLU A 46 14.47 10.82 -14.02
N LYS A 47 15.70 11.22 -14.32
CA LYS A 47 15.99 12.31 -15.27
C LYS A 47 15.61 11.98 -16.71
N SER A 48 15.54 10.69 -17.06
CA SER A 48 15.17 10.25 -18.40
C SER A 48 13.67 10.31 -18.69
N ILE A 49 12.82 10.46 -17.66
CA ILE A 49 11.37 10.55 -17.79
C ILE A 49 10.95 12.02 -17.75
N ASN A 50 10.74 12.63 -18.91
CA ASN A 50 10.44 14.08 -19.00
C ASN A 50 8.95 14.40 -18.73
N GLU A 51 8.08 13.41 -18.89
CA GLU A 51 6.63 13.52 -18.77
C GLU A 51 6.14 13.54 -17.31
N LEU A 52 7.00 13.15 -16.36
CA LEU A 52 6.72 13.20 -14.92
C LEU A 52 7.74 14.10 -14.22
N SER A 53 7.33 15.33 -13.89
CA SER A 53 8.20 16.27 -13.20
C SER A 53 8.53 15.80 -11.76
N PRO A 54 9.73 16.09 -11.24
CA PRO A 54 10.09 15.80 -9.86
C PRO A 54 9.12 16.40 -8.86
N PHE A 55 8.82 15.64 -7.82
CA PHE A 55 7.97 16.07 -6.73
C PHE A 55 8.76 16.94 -5.76
N SER A 56 8.26 18.15 -5.48
CA SER A 56 8.77 18.97 -4.38
C SER A 56 8.69 18.23 -3.03
N ASN A 57 9.49 18.64 -2.05
CA ASN A 57 9.47 18.05 -0.71
C ASN A 57 8.08 18.03 -0.07
N ASN A 58 7.27 19.07 -0.31
CA ASN A 58 5.88 19.09 0.17
C ASN A 58 5.02 18.04 -0.55
N GLN A 59 5.11 17.93 -1.88
CA GLN A 59 4.37 16.91 -2.63
C GLN A 59 4.75 15.50 -2.19
N GLN A 60 6.04 15.21 -2.02
CA GLN A 60 6.50 13.92 -1.50
C GLN A 60 5.93 13.66 -0.10
N SER A 61 5.93 14.66 0.79
CA SER A 61 5.32 14.53 2.11
C SER A 61 3.82 14.21 2.03
N GLN A 62 3.07 14.87 1.14
CA GLN A 62 1.65 14.56 0.94
C GLN A 62 1.43 13.14 0.38
N LEU A 63 2.25 12.69 -0.56
CA LEU A 63 2.19 11.32 -1.08
C LEU A 63 2.45 10.30 0.03
N ARG A 64 3.50 10.51 0.85
CA ARG A 64 3.85 9.63 1.96
C ARG A 64 2.77 9.54 3.05
N LYS A 65 1.91 10.56 3.19
CA LYS A 65 0.75 10.49 4.10
C LYS A 65 -0.22 9.37 3.73
N VAL A 66 -0.25 8.92 2.48
CA VAL A 66 -1.12 7.82 2.04
C VAL A 66 -0.87 6.55 2.84
N TYR A 67 0.41 6.15 3.01
CA TYR A 67 0.74 4.99 3.84
C TYR A 67 0.93 5.39 5.32
N LYS A 68 1.51 6.54 5.64
CA LYS A 68 1.75 6.95 7.04
C LYS A 68 0.48 7.14 7.87
N ASN A 69 -0.63 7.50 7.24
CA ASN A 69 -1.93 7.65 7.90
C ASN A 69 -2.87 6.47 7.60
N PHE A 70 -2.34 5.38 7.05
CA PHE A 70 -3.13 4.18 6.79
C PHE A 70 -3.62 3.60 8.12
N ASN A 71 -4.90 3.24 8.15
CA ASN A 71 -5.61 2.81 9.34
C ASN A 71 -6.72 1.83 8.95
N THR A 72 -7.47 1.32 9.93
CA THR A 72 -8.54 0.34 9.71
C THR A 72 -9.55 0.79 8.65
N SER A 73 -10.01 2.05 8.68
CA SER A 73 -10.94 2.59 7.66
C SER A 73 -10.32 2.63 6.26
N SER A 74 -9.00 2.80 6.17
CA SER A 74 -8.29 2.72 4.89
C SER A 74 -8.21 1.29 4.37
N ALA A 75 -7.94 0.32 5.26
CA ALA A 75 -7.93 -1.11 4.91
C ALA A 75 -9.32 -1.59 4.43
N GLU A 76 -10.39 -1.18 5.12
CA GLU A 76 -11.77 -1.46 4.69
C GLU A 76 -12.05 -0.95 3.27
N LYS A 77 -11.63 0.29 2.96
CA LYS A 77 -11.77 0.85 1.60
C LYS A 77 -10.98 0.06 0.55
N VAL A 78 -9.79 -0.43 0.90
CA VAL A 78 -9.03 -1.31 -0.01
C VAL A 78 -9.81 -2.60 -0.24
N LYS A 79 -10.37 -3.24 0.80
CA LYS A 79 -11.20 -4.45 0.65
C LYS A 79 -12.47 -4.22 -0.18
N GLU A 80 -13.12 -3.07 -0.03
CA GLU A 80 -14.28 -2.69 -0.86
C GLU A 80 -13.91 -2.64 -2.34
N ILE A 81 -12.77 -2.01 -2.67
CA ILE A 81 -12.25 -1.95 -4.03
C ILE A 81 -11.88 -3.36 -4.51
N GLU A 82 -11.22 -4.16 -3.67
CA GLU A 82 -10.80 -5.53 -3.97
C GLU A 82 -11.99 -6.42 -4.32
N THR A 83 -13.14 -6.22 -3.68
CA THR A 83 -14.38 -6.95 -4.00
C THR A 83 -14.81 -6.74 -5.45
N ALA A 84 -14.57 -5.54 -6.01
CA ALA A 84 -14.87 -5.23 -7.40
C ALA A 84 -13.77 -5.69 -8.38
N THR A 85 -12.50 -5.66 -7.97
CA THR A 85 -11.37 -6.05 -8.83
C THR A 85 -11.07 -7.54 -8.82
N ASN A 86 -11.46 -8.24 -7.75
CA ASN A 86 -11.03 -9.60 -7.41
C ASN A 86 -9.49 -9.76 -7.44
N HIS A 87 -8.77 -8.69 -7.10
CA HIS A 87 -7.30 -8.63 -7.10
C HIS A 87 -6.81 -7.56 -6.12
N ASP A 88 -5.99 -8.00 -5.17
CA ASP A 88 -5.47 -7.21 -4.05
C ASP A 88 -4.53 -6.06 -4.46
N VAL A 89 -3.48 -6.31 -5.25
CA VAL A 89 -2.56 -5.26 -5.74
C VAL A 89 -3.30 -4.25 -6.60
N LYS A 90 -4.24 -4.70 -7.44
CA LYS A 90 -5.06 -3.77 -8.23
C LYS A 90 -5.92 -2.86 -7.35
N ALA A 91 -6.39 -3.38 -6.20
CA ALA A 91 -7.12 -2.57 -5.23
C ALA A 91 -6.23 -1.50 -4.58
N ILE A 92 -4.95 -1.81 -4.34
CA ILE A 92 -3.95 -0.83 -3.88
C ILE A 92 -3.77 0.28 -4.91
N GLU A 93 -3.62 -0.04 -6.20
CA GLU A 93 -3.50 0.96 -7.27
C GLU A 93 -4.69 1.92 -7.29
N TYR A 94 -5.91 1.39 -7.27
CA TYR A 94 -7.14 2.18 -7.28
C TYR A 94 -7.32 2.98 -6.00
N TYR A 95 -6.91 2.44 -4.85
CA TYR A 95 -6.87 3.20 -3.61
C TYR A 95 -5.94 4.41 -3.75
N ILE A 96 -4.74 4.25 -4.29
CA ILE A 96 -3.81 5.38 -4.52
C ILE A 96 -4.40 6.39 -5.50
N GLN A 97 -5.01 5.93 -6.60
CA GLN A 97 -5.70 6.81 -7.57
C GLN A 97 -6.77 7.67 -6.91
N SER A 98 -7.50 7.14 -5.92
CA SER A 98 -8.50 7.91 -5.15
C SER A 98 -7.88 9.04 -4.30
N LYS A 99 -6.58 9.00 -4.03
CA LYS A 99 -5.85 9.95 -3.18
C LYS A 99 -5.04 10.99 -3.94
N VAL A 100 -4.86 10.82 -5.25
CA VAL A 100 -3.97 11.68 -6.05
C VAL A 100 -4.71 12.33 -7.22
N LYS A 101 -4.02 13.24 -7.92
CA LYS A 101 -4.56 13.88 -9.12
C LYS A 101 -4.61 12.88 -10.28
N LYS A 102 -5.65 12.99 -11.13
CA LYS A 102 -5.81 12.17 -12.34
C LYS A 102 -4.58 12.15 -13.26
N SER A 103 -3.82 13.24 -13.32
CA SER A 103 -2.58 13.31 -14.12
C SER A 103 -1.50 12.33 -13.67
N LEU A 104 -1.55 11.83 -12.42
CA LEU A 104 -0.60 10.85 -11.90
C LEU A 104 -1.05 9.40 -12.11
N HIS A 105 -2.30 9.16 -12.52
CA HIS A 105 -2.83 7.79 -12.62
C HIS A 105 -2.02 6.88 -13.56
N PRO A 106 -1.53 7.35 -14.72
CA PRO A 106 -0.71 6.52 -15.60
C PRO A 106 0.65 6.11 -15.00
N TRP A 107 1.09 6.80 -13.95
CA TRP A 107 2.39 6.58 -13.30
C TRP A 107 2.31 5.68 -12.06
N ILE A 108 1.11 5.41 -11.57
CA ILE A 108 0.90 4.45 -10.48
C ILE A 108 1.08 3.04 -11.06
N HIS A 109 1.92 2.23 -10.42
CA HIS A 109 2.28 0.89 -10.90
C HIS A 109 2.89 0.85 -12.31
N PHE A 110 3.49 1.97 -12.77
CA PHE A 110 4.06 2.06 -14.11
C PHE A 110 5.17 1.04 -14.31
N ALA A 111 5.04 0.19 -15.35
CA ALA A 111 6.01 -0.85 -15.71
C ALA A 111 6.32 -1.89 -14.62
N LEU A 112 5.51 -1.97 -13.57
CA LEU A 112 5.60 -3.01 -12.55
C LEU A 112 4.70 -4.20 -12.88
N THR A 113 5.07 -5.36 -12.36
CA THR A 113 4.13 -6.45 -12.10
C THR A 113 3.73 -6.45 -10.62
N SER A 114 2.61 -7.10 -10.28
CA SER A 114 2.18 -7.30 -8.90
C SER A 114 3.29 -7.87 -8.01
N GLU A 115 4.18 -8.68 -8.57
CA GLU A 115 5.23 -9.33 -7.80
C GLU A 115 6.43 -8.44 -7.46
N ASP A 116 6.66 -7.37 -8.21
CA ASP A 116 7.63 -6.33 -7.83
C ASP A 116 7.19 -5.66 -6.53
N VAL A 117 5.89 -5.45 -6.38
CA VAL A 117 5.31 -4.84 -5.17
C VAL A 117 5.27 -5.85 -4.03
N ASN A 118 4.84 -7.08 -4.28
CA ASN A 118 4.71 -8.10 -3.24
C ASN A 118 6.05 -8.48 -2.62
N ASN A 119 7.07 -8.79 -3.42
CA ASN A 119 8.34 -9.27 -2.89
C ASN A 119 9.01 -8.22 -1.98
N LEU A 120 8.91 -6.94 -2.36
CA LEU A 120 9.43 -5.83 -1.57
C LEU A 120 8.60 -5.62 -0.32
N SER A 121 7.27 -5.75 -0.40
CA SER A 121 6.38 -5.60 0.74
C SER A 121 6.62 -6.65 1.82
N TYR A 122 6.93 -7.89 1.43
CA TYR A 122 7.30 -8.95 2.37
C TYR A 122 8.72 -8.81 2.94
N SER A 123 9.59 -8.05 2.27
CA SER A 123 10.99 -7.87 2.69
C SER A 123 11.22 -6.68 3.62
N LEU A 124 10.28 -5.73 3.68
CA LEU A 124 10.32 -4.51 4.48
C LEU A 124 9.82 -4.73 5.91
#